data_AF-G0MX05-F1
#
_entry.id   AF-G0MX05-F1
#
_cell.length_a   1.000
_cell.length_b   1.000
_cell.length_c   1.000
_cell.angle_alpha   90.00
_cell.angle_beta   90.00
_cell.angle_gamma   90.00
#
_symmetry.space_group_name_H-M   'P 1'
#
loop_
_entity.id
_entity.type
_entity.pdbx_description
1 polymer ?
#
loop_
_entity_poly.entity_id
_entity_poly.type
_entity_poly.pdbx_seq_one_letter_code
_entity_poly.pdbx_strand_id
1 'polypeptide(L)'
;MVERKQGIKYLDGGNQVFYRTNKTWVFDQQRSCKTCLCKDEVAIPNFVFMGLIYLKQTLPMPKPYKFILDIFMIVMKMQPIKRLTVCEVLLDSYKDPVVEFIHTPFFKFLKHALHLKTPDFPDLGFLPKYNKTSDGDFVIMTGKDDIEKTFAITDGINQRPGIGKNEKYEMFQPLTCRKYSLGYSSHEGYTYGIPSVGYSIDEDSYDGVKNIGYRYENLEKALTGHTVNANFRIQFNIPLYSNPDSHLWSNLPTTIVPAMWLDLEVQVQDYALNFFYLVVVVSQRVVFIISIVCLTLSALLTALIVFHIIERKKGSFAKAVEISCNGVVPKHVNHL
;
A
#
# COMPACT_ATOMS: atom_id res chain seq x y z
N MET A 1 -2.46 0.82 14.81
CA MET A 1 -1.12 1.37 14.43
C MET A 1 -1.23 2.88 14.32
N VAL A 2 -0.14 3.62 14.58
CA VAL A 2 0.04 5.02 14.20
C VAL A 2 1.31 5.11 13.37
N GLU A 3 1.23 5.73 12.20
CA GLU A 3 2.37 5.93 11.29
C GLU A 3 2.73 7.41 11.21
N ARG A 4 4.04 7.73 11.20
CA ARG A 4 4.53 9.10 10.99
C ARG A 4 5.77 9.09 10.09
N LYS A 5 5.70 9.85 9.00
CA LYS A 5 6.87 10.12 8.13
C LYS A 5 7.80 11.13 8.83
N GLN A 6 9.07 10.79 8.95
CA GLN A 6 10.10 11.51 9.73
C GLN A 6 11.35 11.77 8.88
N GLY A 7 12.13 12.79 9.27
CA GLY A 7 13.41 13.09 8.61
C GLY A 7 13.28 13.52 7.15
N ILE A 8 12.16 14.17 6.80
CA ILE A 8 11.81 14.54 5.43
C ILE A 8 12.88 15.45 4.83
N LYS A 9 13.42 15.11 3.66
CA LYS A 9 14.41 15.90 2.92
C LYS A 9 14.10 15.89 1.43
N TYR A 10 14.10 17.06 0.80
CA TYR A 10 14.07 17.17 -0.65
C TYR A 10 15.47 16.96 -1.22
N LEU A 11 15.56 16.11 -2.24
CA LEU A 11 16.77 15.74 -2.97
C LEU A 11 16.59 16.09 -4.45
N ASP A 12 17.68 16.10 -5.22
CA ASP A 12 17.68 16.34 -6.66
C ASP A 12 16.84 17.58 -7.09
N GLY A 13 17.18 18.75 -6.53
CA GLY A 13 16.44 20.00 -6.80
C GLY A 13 14.96 20.00 -6.42
N GLY A 14 14.48 19.00 -5.66
CA GLY A 14 13.09 18.79 -5.30
C GLY A 14 12.33 17.76 -6.16
N ASN A 15 13.00 17.07 -7.09
CA ASN A 15 12.41 15.96 -7.85
C ASN A 15 12.22 14.70 -6.98
N GLN A 16 13.02 14.56 -5.92
CA GLN A 16 12.96 13.44 -4.99
C GLN A 16 12.67 13.92 -3.57
N VAL A 17 11.97 13.09 -2.79
CA VAL A 17 11.82 13.29 -1.35
C VAL A 17 12.20 12.01 -0.60
N PHE A 18 13.14 12.17 0.32
CA PHE A 18 13.56 11.16 1.28
C PHE A 18 12.72 11.27 2.55
N TYR A 19 12.34 10.14 3.14
CA TYR A 19 11.73 10.06 4.47
C TYR A 19 11.91 8.68 5.11
N ARG A 20 11.67 8.60 6.43
CA ARG A 20 11.55 7.36 7.20
C ARG A 20 10.12 7.18 7.69
N THR A 21 9.62 5.96 7.70
CA THR A 21 8.24 5.65 8.11
C THR A 21 8.24 5.01 9.49
N ASN A 22 8.10 5.82 10.54
CA ASN A 22 8.09 5.33 11.91
C ASN A 22 6.70 4.80 12.29
N LYS A 23 6.61 3.52 12.68
CA LYS A 23 5.37 2.82 13.01
C LYS A 23 5.30 2.51 14.50
N THR A 24 4.23 2.99 15.15
CA THR A 24 3.92 2.70 16.55
C THR A 24 2.71 1.78 16.65
N TRP A 25 2.86 0.71 17.43
CA TRP A 25 1.82 -0.26 17.71
C TRP A 25 1.36 -0.10 19.16
N VAL A 26 0.04 -0.08 19.35
CA VAL A 26 -0.62 0.08 20.65
C VAL A 26 -1.74 -0.93 20.68
N PHE A 27 -1.74 -1.78 21.72
CA PHE A 27 -2.82 -2.73 21.97
C PHE A 27 -4.08 -1.96 22.40
N ASP A 28 -5.23 -2.36 21.87
CA ASP A 28 -6.52 -1.69 22.09
C ASP A 28 -7.56 -2.74 22.48
N GLN A 29 -7.95 -2.73 23.75
CA GLN A 29 -8.92 -3.68 24.31
C GLN A 29 -10.33 -3.50 23.72
N GLN A 30 -10.70 -2.27 23.33
CA GLN A 30 -12.06 -1.96 22.84
C GLN A 30 -12.26 -2.47 21.41
N ARG A 31 -11.19 -2.53 20.62
CA ARG A 31 -11.18 -3.12 19.26
C ARG A 31 -10.72 -4.59 19.23
N SER A 32 -10.34 -5.16 20.37
CA SER A 32 -10.03 -6.58 20.52
C SER A 32 -11.27 -7.39 20.92
N CYS A 33 -11.20 -8.73 20.84
CA CYS A 33 -12.30 -9.55 21.36
C CYS A 33 -12.45 -9.36 22.89
N LYS A 34 -13.66 -9.52 23.42
CA LYS A 34 -13.99 -9.20 24.84
C LYS A 34 -13.11 -9.88 25.88
N THR A 35 -12.59 -11.07 25.56
CA THR A 35 -11.74 -11.88 26.43
C THR A 35 -10.27 -11.90 25.99
N CYS A 36 -9.94 -11.28 24.84
CA CYS A 36 -8.60 -11.30 24.27
C CYS A 36 -7.72 -10.28 24.98
N LEU A 37 -6.68 -10.73 25.67
CA LEU A 37 -5.68 -9.90 26.32
C LEU A 37 -4.30 -10.08 25.69
N CYS A 38 -3.51 -9.01 25.70
CA CYS A 38 -2.08 -9.01 25.40
C CYS A 38 -1.27 -10.09 26.16
N LYS A 39 -1.76 -10.51 27.33
CA LYS A 39 -1.16 -11.53 28.22
C LYS A 39 -1.72 -12.95 28.05
N ASP A 40 -2.66 -13.17 27.14
CA ASP A 40 -3.20 -14.53 26.92
C ASP A 40 -2.12 -15.45 26.39
N GLU A 41 -2.08 -16.69 26.89
CA GLU A 41 -1.14 -17.69 26.40
C GLU A 41 -1.61 -18.32 25.09
N VAL A 42 -0.70 -18.36 24.10
CA VAL A 42 -0.84 -19.10 22.85
C VAL A 42 0.24 -20.19 22.78
N ALA A 43 -0.14 -21.34 22.23
CA ALA A 43 0.78 -22.44 21.97
C ALA A 43 1.17 -22.45 20.49
N ILE A 44 2.44 -22.16 20.19
CA ILE A 44 2.95 -22.02 18.82
C ILE A 44 4.14 -22.96 18.56
N PRO A 45 4.45 -23.31 17.31
CA PRO A 45 5.74 -23.90 16.96
C PRO A 45 6.92 -23.04 17.44
N ASN A 46 7.86 -23.67 18.14
CA ASN A 46 9.03 -22.99 18.69
C ASN A 46 10.02 -22.63 17.57
N PHE A 47 10.16 -21.34 17.27
CA PHE A 47 11.04 -20.84 16.20
C PHE A 47 12.47 -21.37 16.27
N VAL A 48 13.07 -21.42 17.47
CA VAL A 48 14.46 -21.84 17.64
C VAL A 48 14.59 -23.34 17.41
N PHE A 49 13.64 -24.14 17.90
CA PHE A 49 13.59 -25.57 17.62
C PHE A 49 13.49 -25.83 16.11
N MET A 50 12.54 -25.18 15.43
CA MET A 50 12.34 -25.39 13.99
C MET A 50 13.53 -24.92 13.16
N GLY A 51 14.17 -23.81 13.56
CA GLY A 51 15.43 -23.35 12.96
C GLY A 51 16.56 -24.37 13.09
N LEU A 52 16.74 -24.98 14.28
CA LEU A 52 17.75 -26.03 14.46
C LEU A 52 17.47 -27.30 13.66
N ILE A 53 16.20 -27.75 13.57
CA ILE A 53 15.84 -28.89 12.71
C ILE A 53 16.09 -28.57 11.23
N TYR A 54 15.69 -27.39 10.76
CA TYR A 54 15.94 -26.94 9.40
C TYR A 54 17.44 -26.92 9.07
N LEU A 55 18.28 -26.38 9.97
CA LEU A 55 19.74 -26.40 9.83
C LEU A 55 20.31 -27.84 9.83
N LYS A 56 19.78 -28.75 10.67
CA LYS A 56 20.17 -30.17 10.71
C LYS A 56 19.89 -30.92 9.40
N GLN A 57 18.86 -30.51 8.67
CA GLN A 57 18.45 -31.10 7.40
C GLN A 57 19.16 -30.48 6.19
N THR A 58 19.26 -29.15 6.14
CA THR A 58 19.77 -28.42 4.97
C THR A 58 21.29 -28.32 4.91
N LEU A 59 21.98 -28.29 6.06
CA LEU A 59 23.44 -28.26 6.09
C LEU A 59 24.01 -29.68 6.01
N PRO A 60 25.07 -29.92 5.22
CA PRO A 60 25.77 -31.21 5.15
C PRO A 60 26.60 -31.46 6.42
N MET A 61 25.93 -31.73 7.54
CA MET A 61 26.56 -32.06 8.82
C MET A 61 26.90 -33.57 8.91
N PRO A 62 28.12 -33.94 9.32
CA PRO A 62 28.46 -35.32 9.65
C PRO A 62 27.59 -35.87 10.79
N LYS A 63 27.30 -37.17 10.77
CA LYS A 63 26.49 -37.87 11.79
C LYS A 63 26.83 -37.51 13.26
N PRO A 64 28.12 -37.46 13.71
CA PRO A 64 28.42 -37.08 15.10
C PRO A 64 27.97 -35.66 15.46
N TYR A 65 28.05 -34.69 14.54
CA TYR A 65 27.57 -33.33 14.79
C TYR A 65 26.04 -33.27 14.91
N LYS A 66 25.32 -34.05 14.08
CA LYS A 66 23.86 -34.20 14.20
C LYS A 66 23.46 -34.76 15.56
N PHE A 67 24.17 -35.77 16.05
CA PHE A 67 23.96 -36.39 17.36
C PHE A 67 24.28 -35.43 18.53
N ILE A 68 25.38 -34.66 18.45
CA ILE A 68 25.70 -33.61 19.44
C ILE A 68 24.60 -32.55 19.48
N LEU A 69 24.04 -32.16 18.33
CA LEU A 69 22.93 -31.22 18.26
C LEU A 69 21.65 -31.79 18.90
N ASP A 70 21.32 -33.06 18.66
CA ASP A 70 20.18 -33.72 19.34
C ASP A 70 20.37 -33.75 20.87
N ILE A 71 21.57 -34.10 21.37
CA ILE A 71 21.89 -34.03 22.80
C ILE A 71 21.74 -32.61 23.34
N PHE A 72 22.25 -31.60 22.63
CA PHE A 72 22.13 -30.21 23.03
C PHE A 72 20.65 -29.78 23.15
N MET A 73 19.81 -30.11 22.16
CA MET A 73 18.37 -29.82 22.21
C MET A 73 17.67 -30.48 23.41
N ILE A 74 18.09 -31.70 23.78
CA ILE A 74 17.58 -32.43 24.95
C ILE A 74 18.03 -31.78 26.26
N VAL A 75 19.33 -31.46 26.40
CA VAL A 75 19.90 -30.82 27.59
C VAL A 75 19.27 -29.44 27.83
N MET A 76 19.04 -28.67 26.77
CA MET A 76 18.35 -27.39 26.81
C MET A 76 16.82 -27.51 26.97
N LYS A 77 16.29 -28.74 27.12
CA LYS A 77 14.86 -29.07 27.28
C LYS A 77 13.96 -28.44 26.21
N MET A 78 14.44 -28.36 24.97
CA MET A 78 13.69 -27.73 23.89
C MET A 78 12.45 -28.55 23.54
N GLN A 79 11.31 -27.89 23.42
CA GLN A 79 10.06 -28.47 22.95
C GLN A 79 9.70 -27.91 21.57
N PRO A 80 9.06 -28.70 20.68
CA PRO A 80 8.66 -28.27 19.34
C PRO A 80 7.52 -27.24 19.38
N ILE A 81 6.71 -27.25 20.44
CA ILE A 81 5.68 -26.25 20.73
C ILE A 81 6.11 -25.49 21.99
N LYS A 82 5.92 -24.17 22.01
CA LYS A 82 6.18 -23.29 23.15
C LYS A 82 4.90 -22.52 23.50
N ARG A 83 4.64 -22.35 24.81
CA ARG A 83 3.61 -21.44 25.33
C ARG A 83 4.24 -20.08 25.57
N LEU A 84 3.63 -19.03 25.04
CA LEU A 84 4.08 -17.64 25.12
C LEU A 84 2.85 -16.74 25.21
N THR A 85 2.98 -15.52 25.74
CA THR A 85 1.89 -14.56 25.66
C THR A 85 1.77 -13.97 24.24
N VAL A 86 0.57 -13.51 23.88
CA VAL A 86 0.29 -12.86 22.58
C VAL A 86 1.25 -11.70 22.31
N CYS A 87 1.53 -10.82 23.28
CA CYS A 87 2.42 -9.67 23.06
C CYS A 87 3.91 -10.05 22.95
N GLU A 88 4.38 -11.05 23.72
CA GLU A 88 5.75 -11.57 23.64
C GLU A 88 6.07 -12.14 22.25
N VAL A 89 5.16 -12.93 21.67
CA VAL A 89 5.36 -13.47 20.32
C VAL A 89 5.18 -12.41 19.23
N LEU A 90 4.26 -11.45 19.40
CA LEU A 90 4.00 -10.44 18.37
C LEU A 90 5.07 -9.35 18.32
N LEU A 91 5.29 -8.61 19.41
CA LEU A 91 6.01 -7.33 19.39
C LEU A 91 7.09 -7.17 20.47
N ASP A 92 6.91 -7.72 21.67
CA ASP A 92 7.80 -7.41 22.81
C ASP A 92 9.11 -8.20 22.78
N SER A 93 9.17 -9.27 21.97
CA SER A 93 10.23 -10.30 21.96
C SER A 93 10.14 -11.25 23.17
N TYR A 94 10.45 -12.53 22.95
CA TYR A 94 10.51 -13.53 24.01
C TYR A 94 11.92 -14.13 24.15
N LYS A 95 12.24 -14.59 25.37
CA LYS A 95 13.52 -15.24 25.65
C LYS A 95 13.49 -16.74 25.37
N ASP A 96 14.59 -17.27 24.86
CA ASP A 96 14.78 -18.72 24.70
C ASP A 96 16.11 -19.17 25.29
N PRO A 97 16.16 -20.28 26.04
CA PRO A 97 17.39 -20.78 26.66
C PRO A 97 18.54 -20.98 25.67
N VAL A 98 18.26 -21.37 24.43
CA VAL A 98 19.31 -21.52 23.40
C VAL A 98 19.82 -20.17 22.93
N VAL A 99 18.95 -19.18 22.76
CA VAL A 99 19.36 -17.81 22.42
C VAL A 99 20.17 -17.20 23.56
N GLU A 100 19.74 -17.35 24.81
CA GLU A 100 20.53 -16.92 25.96
C GLU A 100 21.90 -17.62 26.01
N PHE A 101 21.95 -18.95 25.76
CA PHE A 101 23.19 -19.73 25.72
C PHE A 101 24.18 -19.22 24.65
N ILE A 102 23.75 -18.95 23.42
CA ILE A 102 24.67 -18.47 22.37
C ILE A 102 25.22 -17.07 22.64
N HIS A 103 24.57 -16.28 23.51
CA HIS A 103 25.06 -14.97 23.93
C HIS A 103 26.04 -15.03 25.13
N THR A 104 26.20 -16.20 25.77
CA THR A 104 27.11 -16.38 26.92
C THR A 104 28.59 -16.18 26.54
N PRO A 105 29.46 -15.78 27.49
CA PRO A 105 30.91 -15.72 27.28
C PRO A 105 31.50 -17.08 26.86
N PHE A 106 30.98 -18.18 27.40
CA PHE A 106 31.41 -19.54 27.03
C PHE A 106 31.14 -19.85 25.56
N PHE A 107 29.93 -19.58 25.06
CA PHE A 107 29.63 -19.82 23.65
C PHE A 107 30.40 -18.85 22.74
N LYS A 108 30.62 -17.59 23.15
CA LYS A 108 31.45 -16.64 22.40
C LYS A 108 32.90 -17.12 22.27
N PHE A 109 33.48 -17.67 23.34
CA PHE A 109 34.79 -18.33 23.31
C PHE A 109 34.79 -19.54 22.36
N LEU A 110 33.80 -20.44 22.47
CA LEU A 110 33.67 -21.61 21.60
C LEU A 110 33.52 -21.23 20.12
N LYS A 111 32.69 -20.20 19.83
CA LYS A 111 32.48 -19.63 18.50
C LYS A 111 33.79 -19.13 17.88
N HIS A 112 34.63 -18.45 18.68
CA HIS A 112 35.94 -17.99 18.24
C HIS A 112 36.89 -19.17 18.00
N ALA A 113 37.02 -20.08 18.98
CA ALA A 113 37.94 -21.22 18.93
C ALA A 113 37.63 -22.22 17.80
N LEU A 114 36.36 -22.41 17.45
CA LEU A 114 35.90 -23.30 16.38
C LEU A 114 35.53 -22.57 15.08
N HIS A 115 35.79 -21.27 14.99
CA HIS A 115 35.49 -20.40 13.82
C HIS A 115 34.04 -20.51 13.32
N LEU A 116 33.07 -20.67 14.23
CA LEU A 116 31.67 -20.91 13.90
C LEU A 116 30.98 -19.65 13.39
N LYS A 117 30.41 -19.71 12.18
CA LYS A 117 29.50 -18.69 11.66
C LYS A 117 28.08 -18.94 12.20
N THR A 118 27.76 -18.38 13.37
CA THR A 118 26.37 -18.29 13.84
C THR A 118 25.81 -16.89 13.54
N PRO A 119 24.57 -16.78 13.03
CA PRO A 119 23.87 -15.50 12.96
C PRO A 119 23.62 -14.97 14.37
N ASP A 120 23.62 -13.65 14.51
CA ASP A 120 23.34 -12.97 15.78
C ASP A 120 21.88 -12.51 15.75
N PHE A 121 21.04 -13.14 16.56
CA PHE A 121 19.61 -12.87 16.65
C PHE A 121 19.22 -12.75 18.14
N PRO A 122 19.28 -11.54 18.71
CA PRO A 122 19.05 -11.33 20.15
C PRO A 122 17.56 -11.41 20.54
N ASP A 123 16.66 -11.40 19.56
CA ASP A 123 15.23 -11.22 19.75
C ASP A 123 14.41 -12.20 18.91
N LEU A 124 13.31 -12.69 19.49
CA LEU A 124 12.45 -13.72 18.91
C LEU A 124 10.98 -13.29 18.94
N GLY A 125 10.30 -13.43 17.81
CA GLY A 125 8.90 -13.03 17.64
C GLY A 125 8.54 -13.04 16.15
N PHE A 126 7.30 -12.73 15.81
CA PHE A 126 6.92 -12.42 14.42
C PHE A 126 7.42 -11.03 14.02
N LEU A 127 7.26 -10.03 14.89
CA LEU A 127 7.71 -8.65 14.69
C LEU A 127 8.48 -8.14 15.93
N PRO A 128 9.57 -8.83 16.35
CA PRO A 128 10.21 -8.57 17.62
C PRO A 128 10.81 -7.16 17.69
N LYS A 129 10.47 -6.41 18.75
CA LYS A 129 10.84 -5.00 18.98
C LYS A 129 10.46 -4.05 17.84
N TYR A 130 9.52 -4.43 16.97
CA TYR A 130 9.05 -3.63 15.83
C TYR A 130 8.18 -2.41 16.24
N ASN A 131 7.95 -2.20 17.55
CA ASN A 131 7.24 -1.03 18.03
C ASN A 131 8.15 0.20 18.07
N LYS A 132 7.75 1.28 17.39
CA LYS A 132 8.47 2.56 17.25
C LYS A 132 9.72 2.49 16.36
N THR A 133 9.79 1.50 15.48
CA THR A 133 10.85 1.34 14.47
C THR A 133 10.42 1.88 13.09
N SER A 134 11.36 1.94 12.15
CA SER A 134 11.09 2.28 10.74
C SER A 134 11.30 1.05 9.86
N ASP A 135 10.47 0.89 8.83
CA ASP A 135 10.64 -0.15 7.78
C ASP A 135 11.85 0.11 6.87
N GLY A 136 12.50 1.25 7.04
CA GLY A 136 13.71 1.64 6.33
C GLY A 136 13.72 3.11 5.96
N ASP A 137 14.55 3.39 4.96
CA ASP A 137 14.78 4.70 4.38
C ASP A 137 14.18 4.70 2.97
N PHE A 138 13.16 5.54 2.76
CA PHE A 138 12.44 5.64 1.49
C PHE A 138 12.90 6.88 0.73
N VAL A 139 13.15 6.73 -0.56
CA VAL A 139 13.28 7.85 -1.51
C VAL A 139 12.22 7.63 -2.57
N ILE A 140 11.34 8.61 -2.74
CA ILE A 140 10.29 8.59 -3.76
C ILE A 140 10.44 9.81 -4.67
N MET A 141 9.99 9.67 -5.92
CA MET A 141 9.85 10.77 -6.85
C MET A 141 8.63 11.63 -6.49
N THR A 142 8.79 12.95 -6.52
CA THR A 142 7.76 13.95 -6.18
C THR A 142 6.82 14.28 -7.33
N GLY A 143 7.16 13.87 -8.55
CA GLY A 143 6.43 14.23 -9.76
C GLY A 143 6.65 15.65 -10.27
N LYS A 144 7.67 16.36 -9.74
CA LYS A 144 7.98 17.76 -10.10
C LYS A 144 8.42 17.91 -11.56
N ASP A 145 9.21 16.97 -12.05
CA ASP A 145 9.68 16.90 -13.44
C ASP A 145 8.65 16.26 -14.37
N ASP A 146 8.01 15.20 -13.88
CA ASP A 146 7.01 14.42 -14.59
C ASP A 146 6.01 13.84 -13.59
N ILE A 147 4.75 14.28 -13.68
CA ILE A 147 3.67 13.78 -12.82
C ILE A 147 3.52 12.24 -12.93
N GLU A 148 3.99 11.66 -14.04
CA GLU A 148 3.98 10.24 -14.30
C GLU A 148 5.04 9.45 -13.50
N LYS A 149 5.85 10.13 -12.70
CA LYS A 149 6.81 9.53 -11.76
C LYS A 149 6.37 9.67 -10.30
N THR A 150 5.38 10.51 -9.99
CA THR A 150 4.90 10.76 -8.62
C THR A 150 4.62 9.44 -7.91
N PHE A 151 5.28 9.15 -6.78
CA PHE A 151 5.07 7.85 -6.10
C PHE A 151 5.24 6.63 -7.04
N ALA A 152 6.27 6.58 -7.90
CA ALA A 152 6.50 5.41 -8.78
C ALA A 152 6.88 4.11 -8.04
N ILE A 153 7.25 4.19 -6.75
CA ILE A 153 7.33 3.05 -5.82
C ILE A 153 6.69 3.49 -4.50
N THR A 154 5.77 2.68 -3.98
CA THR A 154 4.90 3.11 -2.88
C THR A 154 4.79 2.05 -1.80
N ASP A 155 4.51 2.55 -0.61
CA ASP A 155 4.08 1.81 0.58
C ASP A 155 2.62 1.31 0.48
N GLY A 156 1.96 1.51 -0.67
CA GLY A 156 0.55 1.21 -0.90
C GLY A 156 -0.40 2.36 -0.56
N ILE A 157 0.07 3.47 0.03
CA ILE A 157 -0.79 4.52 0.58
C ILE A 157 -1.17 5.57 -0.49
N ASN A 158 -0.22 5.91 -1.36
CA ASN A 158 -0.44 6.77 -2.53
C ASN A 158 0.12 6.07 -3.77
N GLN A 159 -0.23 6.55 -4.95
CA GLN A 159 0.24 6.14 -6.29
C GLN A 159 0.34 7.40 -7.19
N ARG A 160 0.91 7.39 -8.42
CA ARG A 160 0.82 8.58 -9.32
C ARG A 160 -0.63 8.84 -9.76
N PRO A 161 -1.04 10.02 -10.27
CA PRO A 161 -2.26 10.24 -11.06
C PRO A 161 -2.51 9.21 -12.21
N GLY A 162 -3.75 9.00 -12.70
CA GLY A 162 -4.11 8.08 -13.83
C GLY A 162 -5.10 6.87 -13.70
N ILE A 163 -4.69 5.74 -13.07
CA ILE A 163 -5.15 4.31 -13.18
C ILE A 163 -6.57 4.20 -13.74
N GLY A 164 -6.65 3.72 -14.98
CA GLY A 164 -7.84 3.09 -15.56
C GLY A 164 -7.82 1.56 -15.45
N LYS A 165 -8.98 0.93 -15.66
CA LYS A 165 -9.23 -0.52 -15.47
C LYS A 165 -8.26 -1.49 -16.15
N ASN A 166 -7.52 -1.04 -17.15
CA ASN A 166 -6.58 -1.85 -17.94
C ASN A 166 -5.12 -1.72 -17.46
N GLU A 167 -4.84 -0.81 -16.54
CA GLU A 167 -3.51 -0.56 -16.00
C GLU A 167 -3.30 -1.39 -14.72
N LYS A 168 -2.07 -1.85 -14.54
CA LYS A 168 -1.60 -2.46 -13.29
C LYS A 168 -0.65 -1.49 -12.61
N TYR A 169 -0.61 -1.51 -11.29
CA TYR A 169 0.40 -0.80 -10.52
C TYR A 169 1.09 -1.73 -9.54
N GLU A 170 2.16 -1.24 -8.92
CA GLU A 170 3.08 -2.09 -8.18
C GLU A 170 3.35 -1.53 -6.77
N MET A 171 3.16 -2.39 -5.78
CA MET A 171 3.30 -2.04 -4.36
C MET A 171 4.46 -2.81 -3.76
N PHE A 172 5.40 -2.12 -3.11
CA PHE A 172 6.45 -2.78 -2.33
C PHE A 172 5.98 -2.96 -0.88
N GLN A 173 6.03 -4.19 -0.38
CA GLN A 173 5.70 -4.53 1.00
C GLN A 173 6.95 -4.94 1.78
N PRO A 174 7.47 -4.08 2.67
CA PRO A 174 8.64 -4.38 3.49
C PRO A 174 8.46 -5.67 4.33
N LEU A 175 7.25 -5.91 4.85
CA LEU A 175 6.94 -7.08 5.69
C LEU A 175 7.09 -8.43 4.97
N THR A 176 7.01 -8.47 3.64
CA THR A 176 7.21 -9.70 2.85
C THR A 176 8.47 -9.66 1.99
N CYS A 177 9.27 -8.59 2.11
CA CYS A 177 10.45 -8.31 1.28
C CYS A 177 10.17 -8.39 -0.24
N ARG A 178 8.91 -8.20 -0.67
CA ARG A 178 8.46 -8.43 -2.04
C ARG A 178 7.61 -7.28 -2.56
N LYS A 179 7.62 -7.16 -3.88
CA LYS A 179 6.78 -6.27 -4.68
C LYS A 179 5.62 -7.08 -5.26
N TYR A 180 4.40 -6.58 -5.16
CA TYR A 180 3.19 -7.19 -5.72
C TYR A 180 2.70 -6.36 -6.90
N SER A 181 2.23 -7.02 -7.96
CA SER A 181 1.44 -6.38 -9.01
C SER A 181 -0.03 -6.42 -8.63
N LEU A 182 -0.71 -5.29 -8.76
CA LEU A 182 -2.12 -5.14 -8.45
C LEU A 182 -2.89 -4.84 -9.73
N GLY A 183 -3.78 -5.77 -10.10
CA GLY A 183 -4.72 -5.63 -11.20
C GLY A 183 -6.08 -5.12 -10.74
N TYR A 184 -6.85 -4.57 -11.68
CA TYR A 184 -8.23 -4.14 -11.44
C TYR A 184 -9.11 -5.32 -11.02
N SER A 185 -9.77 -5.20 -9.86
CA SER A 185 -10.44 -6.31 -9.18
C SER A 185 -11.91 -6.50 -9.57
N SER A 186 -12.33 -6.02 -10.74
CA SER A 186 -13.74 -5.93 -11.18
C SER A 186 -14.68 -5.09 -10.28
N HIS A 187 -14.14 -4.35 -9.30
CA HIS A 187 -14.93 -3.56 -8.37
C HIS A 187 -14.91 -2.08 -8.74
N GLU A 188 -16.09 -1.52 -8.96
CA GLU A 188 -16.32 -0.09 -9.17
C GLU A 188 -17.48 0.36 -8.30
N GLY A 189 -17.35 1.55 -7.72
CA GLY A 189 -18.40 2.09 -6.88
C GLY A 189 -18.07 3.46 -6.31
N TYR A 190 -18.69 3.74 -5.18
CA TYR A 190 -18.49 4.98 -4.43
C TYR A 190 -18.11 4.65 -2.99
N THR A 191 -16.88 4.94 -2.61
CA THR A 191 -16.42 4.85 -1.22
C THR A 191 -16.68 6.20 -0.58
N TYR A 192 -17.63 6.27 0.37
CA TYR A 192 -18.10 7.52 0.98
C TYR A 192 -18.54 8.60 -0.02
N GLY A 193 -19.17 8.20 -1.13
CA GLY A 193 -19.60 9.13 -2.18
C GLY A 193 -18.49 9.63 -3.12
N ILE A 194 -17.24 9.19 -2.92
CA ILE A 194 -16.11 9.45 -3.82
C ILE A 194 -16.02 8.28 -4.82
N PRO A 195 -15.97 8.54 -6.15
CA PRO A 195 -15.76 7.49 -7.14
C PRO A 195 -14.49 6.69 -6.87
N SER A 196 -14.59 5.37 -6.81
CA SER A 196 -13.48 4.48 -6.46
C SER A 196 -13.44 3.24 -7.37
N VAL A 197 -12.21 2.80 -7.63
CA VAL A 197 -11.89 1.62 -8.45
C VAL A 197 -11.09 0.66 -7.57
N GLY A 198 -11.53 -0.58 -7.46
CA GLY A 198 -10.89 -1.62 -6.66
C GLY A 198 -9.75 -2.29 -7.39
N TYR A 199 -8.68 -2.57 -6.64
CA TYR A 199 -7.50 -3.30 -7.11
C TYR A 199 -7.17 -4.42 -6.12
N SER A 200 -6.68 -5.53 -6.64
CA SER A 200 -6.31 -6.72 -5.90
C SER A 200 -4.95 -7.23 -6.36
N ILE A 201 -4.20 -7.85 -5.46
CA ILE A 201 -2.94 -8.53 -5.81
C ILE A 201 -3.25 -9.62 -6.84
N ASP A 202 -2.57 -9.58 -7.97
CA ASP A 202 -2.67 -10.62 -9.00
C ASP A 202 -2.25 -11.98 -8.44
N GLU A 203 -2.97 -13.06 -8.79
CA GLU A 203 -2.64 -14.43 -8.37
C GLU A 203 -1.19 -14.82 -8.70
N ASP A 204 -0.73 -14.42 -9.89
CA ASP A 204 0.65 -14.56 -10.37
C ASP A 204 1.71 -13.94 -9.44
N SER A 205 1.38 -12.93 -8.63
CA SER A 205 2.33 -12.27 -7.71
C SER A 205 2.68 -13.14 -6.49
N TYR A 206 1.86 -14.17 -6.19
CA TYR A 206 2.14 -15.11 -5.11
C TYR A 206 3.16 -16.19 -5.51
N ASP A 207 3.35 -16.46 -6.81
CA ASP A 207 4.35 -17.42 -7.31
C ASP A 207 5.76 -16.98 -6.90
N GLY A 208 6.35 -17.72 -5.97
CA GLY A 208 7.69 -17.46 -5.44
C GLY A 208 8.85 -17.98 -6.29
N VAL A 209 8.58 -18.80 -7.31
CA VAL A 209 9.56 -19.23 -8.31
C VAL A 209 9.68 -18.17 -9.41
N LYS A 210 8.55 -17.63 -9.87
CA LYS A 210 8.47 -16.57 -10.87
C LYS A 210 8.91 -15.20 -10.33
N ASN A 211 8.55 -14.87 -9.08
CA ASN A 211 8.79 -13.54 -8.49
C ASN A 211 9.84 -13.61 -7.37
N ILE A 212 11.11 -13.77 -7.76
CA ILE A 212 12.25 -13.72 -6.83
C ILE A 212 12.41 -12.28 -6.33
N GLY A 213 12.37 -12.06 -5.01
CA GLY A 213 12.48 -10.72 -4.43
C GLY A 213 13.93 -10.25 -4.32
N TYR A 214 14.27 -9.10 -4.90
CA TYR A 214 15.03 -7.98 -4.30
C TYR A 214 15.30 -6.84 -5.33
N ARG A 215 14.86 -5.60 -5.00
CA ARG A 215 15.23 -4.26 -5.59
C ARG A 215 15.33 -4.07 -7.13
N TYR A 216 14.34 -3.43 -7.76
CA TYR A 216 14.43 -2.81 -9.11
C TYR A 216 13.55 -1.53 -9.28
N GLU A 217 13.83 -0.73 -10.32
CA GLU A 217 13.19 0.56 -10.68
C GLU A 217 11.85 0.40 -11.42
N ASN A 218 10.89 1.32 -11.20
CA ASN A 218 9.49 1.18 -11.63
C ASN A 218 8.85 2.50 -12.11
N LEU A 219 7.70 2.38 -12.78
CA LEU A 219 6.75 3.40 -13.23
C LEU A 219 5.31 2.81 -13.13
N GLU A 220 4.25 3.63 -13.03
CA GLU A 220 2.85 3.42 -13.54
C GLU A 220 1.62 4.03 -12.72
N LYS A 221 0.46 4.37 -13.39
CA LYS A 221 -0.57 5.50 -13.22
C LYS A 221 -1.76 5.19 -12.30
N ALA A 222 -2.30 6.10 -11.41
CA ALA A 222 -3.52 6.06 -10.49
C ALA A 222 -4.39 7.34 -10.28
N LEU A 223 -5.67 7.41 -10.70
CA LEU A 223 -6.43 8.67 -10.95
C LEU A 223 -6.00 9.98 -10.21
N THR A 224 -6.13 10.08 -8.87
CA THR A 224 -5.52 11.13 -8.00
C THR A 224 -4.42 10.59 -7.07
N GLY A 225 -4.14 9.29 -7.13
CA GLY A 225 -3.12 8.61 -6.33
C GLY A 225 -3.60 8.03 -5.00
N HIS A 226 -4.64 8.59 -4.38
CA HIS A 226 -4.90 8.38 -2.95
C HIS A 226 -5.74 7.14 -2.64
N THR A 227 -5.24 6.29 -1.72
CA THR A 227 -5.98 5.16 -1.15
C THR A 227 -7.05 5.65 -0.15
N VAL A 228 -8.33 5.50 -0.49
CA VAL A 228 -9.48 5.95 0.34
C VAL A 228 -9.92 4.88 1.36
N ASN A 229 -9.78 3.61 0.99
CA ASN A 229 -9.94 2.45 1.86
C ASN A 229 -9.00 1.34 1.36
N ALA A 230 -8.32 0.63 2.25
CA ALA A 230 -7.55 -0.55 1.93
C ALA A 230 -7.64 -1.61 3.03
N ASN A 231 -7.59 -2.87 2.60
CA ASN A 231 -7.50 -4.03 3.46
C ASN A 231 -6.31 -4.89 3.00
N PHE A 232 -5.33 -5.09 3.88
CA PHE A 232 -4.18 -5.96 3.61
C PHE A 232 -4.16 -7.12 4.60
N ARG A 233 -4.25 -8.34 4.08
CA ARG A 233 -4.25 -9.58 4.87
C ARG A 233 -3.02 -10.42 4.56
N ILE A 234 -2.36 -10.88 5.61
CA ILE A 234 -1.20 -11.78 5.51
C ILE A 234 -1.30 -12.89 6.55
N GLN A 235 -0.89 -14.11 6.19
CA GLN A 235 -0.79 -15.23 7.11
C GLN A 235 0.68 -15.61 7.31
N PHE A 236 1.10 -15.67 8.57
CA PHE A 236 2.42 -16.16 8.96
C PHE A 236 2.33 -17.65 9.26
N ASN A 237 3.08 -18.43 8.49
CA ASN A 237 3.14 -19.87 8.60
C ASN A 237 4.54 -20.30 9.05
N ILE A 238 4.61 -21.37 9.85
CA ILE A 238 5.88 -21.96 10.30
C ILE A 238 5.98 -23.36 9.71
N PRO A 239 7.03 -23.69 8.94
CA PRO A 239 7.25 -25.06 8.49
C PRO A 239 7.68 -25.93 9.67
N LEU A 240 6.94 -27.02 9.90
CA LEU A 240 7.39 -28.16 10.68
C LEU A 240 8.10 -29.14 9.76
N TYR A 241 9.21 -29.70 10.22
CA TYR A 241 9.99 -30.70 9.49
C TYR A 241 10.11 -31.99 10.30
N SER A 242 9.87 -33.13 9.67
CA SER A 242 10.05 -34.45 10.30
C SER A 242 11.53 -34.73 10.57
N ASN A 243 11.89 -35.14 11.80
CA ASN A 243 13.27 -35.49 12.17
C ASN A 243 13.37 -36.99 12.45
N PRO A 244 13.42 -37.86 11.42
CA PRO A 244 13.43 -39.32 11.60
C PRO A 244 14.67 -39.81 12.37
N ASP A 245 15.78 -39.06 12.31
CA ASP A 245 17.01 -39.32 13.06
C ASP A 245 16.85 -39.11 14.60
N SER A 246 15.73 -38.56 15.08
CA SER A 246 15.51 -38.24 16.49
C SER A 246 14.32 -38.99 17.10
N HIS A 247 14.60 -39.84 18.10
CA HIS A 247 13.61 -40.65 18.80
C HIS A 247 12.48 -39.85 19.47
N LEU A 248 12.67 -38.56 19.75
CA LEU A 248 11.66 -37.74 20.41
C LEU A 248 10.61 -37.16 19.45
N TRP A 249 10.97 -37.00 18.16
CA TRP A 249 10.19 -36.17 17.22
C TRP A 249 10.06 -36.80 15.81
N SER A 250 10.45 -38.06 15.64
CA SER A 250 10.35 -38.82 14.38
C SER A 250 8.92 -38.92 13.84
N ASN A 251 7.93 -38.85 14.72
CA ASN A 251 6.50 -38.96 14.39
C ASN A 251 5.86 -37.61 13.96
N LEU A 252 6.59 -36.49 14.00
CA LEU A 252 6.06 -35.22 13.49
C LEU A 252 6.05 -35.23 11.96
N PRO A 253 4.93 -34.95 11.29
CA PRO A 253 4.90 -34.83 9.84
C PRO A 253 5.62 -33.54 9.38
N THR A 254 6.24 -33.58 8.21
CA THR A 254 6.63 -32.35 7.51
C THR A 254 5.37 -31.66 7.00
N THR A 255 5.08 -30.47 7.50
CA THR A 255 3.84 -29.73 7.20
C THR A 255 4.02 -28.23 7.44
N ILE A 256 3.13 -27.41 6.88
CA ILE A 256 3.11 -25.96 7.10
C ILE A 256 2.02 -25.66 8.12
N VAL A 257 2.40 -25.14 9.29
CA VAL A 257 1.44 -24.80 10.36
C VAL A 257 1.08 -23.31 10.25
N PRO A 258 -0.22 -22.96 10.13
CA PRO A 258 -0.67 -21.58 10.25
C PRO A 258 -0.52 -21.14 11.71
N ALA A 259 0.29 -20.12 11.96
CA ALA A 259 0.58 -19.67 13.32
C ALA A 259 -0.22 -18.41 13.70
N MET A 260 -0.36 -17.47 12.76
CA MET A 260 -1.25 -16.32 12.89
C MET A 260 -1.60 -15.74 11.52
N TRP A 261 -2.68 -14.97 11.46
CA TRP A 261 -2.93 -14.05 10.35
C TRP A 261 -3.11 -12.64 10.92
N LEU A 262 -2.87 -11.64 10.07
CA LEU A 262 -2.93 -10.22 10.38
C LEU A 262 -3.86 -9.55 9.36
N ASP A 263 -4.79 -8.74 9.86
CA ASP A 263 -5.62 -7.84 9.07
C ASP A 263 -5.17 -6.40 9.32
N LEU A 264 -4.75 -5.70 8.26
CA LEU A 264 -4.43 -4.28 8.29
C LEU A 264 -5.46 -3.53 7.46
N GLU A 265 -6.47 -3.00 8.14
CA GLU A 265 -7.49 -2.13 7.57
C GLU A 265 -7.07 -0.64 7.72
N VAL A 266 -7.18 0.11 6.62
CA VAL A 266 -6.89 1.53 6.55
C VAL A 266 -8.14 2.25 6.03
N GLN A 267 -8.76 3.04 6.90
CA GLN A 267 -9.88 3.92 6.57
C GLN A 267 -9.43 5.38 6.74
N VAL A 268 -9.79 6.25 5.78
CA VAL A 268 -9.57 7.70 5.90
C VAL A 268 -10.52 8.29 6.94
N GLN A 269 -10.04 9.20 7.78
CA GLN A 269 -10.85 9.82 8.84
C GLN A 269 -11.89 10.80 8.27
N ASP A 270 -13.03 10.94 8.94
CA ASP A 270 -14.19 11.72 8.48
C ASP A 270 -13.86 13.15 8.03
N TYR A 271 -12.97 13.86 8.74
CA TYR A 271 -12.59 15.22 8.37
C TYR A 271 -11.86 15.26 7.02
N ALA A 272 -11.02 14.26 6.75
CA ALA A 272 -10.28 14.13 5.50
C ALA A 272 -11.17 13.61 4.38
N LEU A 273 -12.10 12.69 4.67
CA LEU A 273 -13.15 12.26 3.72
C LEU A 273 -14.00 13.45 3.26
N ASN A 274 -14.46 14.29 4.19
CA ASN A 274 -15.24 15.49 3.87
C ASN A 274 -14.43 16.49 3.01
N PHE A 275 -13.14 16.67 3.31
CA PHE A 275 -12.25 17.49 2.49
C PHE A 275 -12.06 16.91 1.08
N PHE A 276 -11.79 15.61 0.95
CA PHE A 276 -11.66 14.95 -0.35
C PHE A 276 -12.97 15.02 -1.15
N TYR A 277 -14.14 14.80 -0.53
CA TYR A 277 -15.43 14.93 -1.19
C TYR A 277 -15.67 16.37 -1.70
N LEU A 278 -15.34 17.38 -0.90
CA LEU A 278 -15.43 18.79 -1.29
C LEU A 278 -14.50 19.10 -2.47
N VAL A 279 -13.23 18.70 -2.39
CA VAL A 279 -12.22 19.03 -3.41
C VAL A 279 -12.40 18.21 -4.70
N VAL A 280 -12.77 16.94 -4.63
CA VAL A 280 -12.89 16.06 -5.80
C VAL A 280 -14.29 16.12 -6.41
N VAL A 281 -15.35 16.00 -5.59
CA VAL A 281 -16.73 15.86 -6.11
C VAL A 281 -17.45 17.20 -6.21
N VAL A 282 -17.42 18.02 -5.14
CA VAL A 282 -18.17 19.29 -5.12
C VAL A 282 -17.52 20.31 -6.05
N SER A 283 -16.19 20.48 -6.02
CA SER A 283 -15.51 21.46 -6.87
C SER A 283 -15.75 21.21 -8.36
N GLN A 284 -15.63 19.96 -8.82
CA GLN A 284 -15.86 19.59 -10.22
C GLN A 284 -17.30 19.87 -10.65
N ARG A 285 -18.29 19.53 -9.80
CA ARG A 285 -19.71 19.84 -10.07
C ARG A 285 -19.97 21.34 -10.13
N VAL A 286 -19.39 22.13 -9.21
CA VAL A 286 -19.53 23.59 -9.19
C VAL A 286 -18.90 24.21 -10.44
N VAL A 287 -17.68 23.83 -10.82
CA VAL A 287 -17.00 24.30 -12.04
C VAL A 287 -17.79 23.93 -13.30
N PHE A 288 -18.36 22.72 -13.36
CA PHE A 288 -19.20 22.28 -14.49
C PHE A 288 -20.49 23.09 -14.60
N ILE A 289 -21.20 23.31 -13.48
CA ILE A 289 -22.41 24.15 -13.44
C ILE A 289 -22.08 25.60 -13.85
N ILE A 290 -21.02 26.20 -13.29
CA ILE A 290 -20.58 27.56 -13.66
C ILE A 290 -20.25 27.62 -15.16
N SER A 291 -19.55 26.62 -15.69
CA SER A 291 -19.21 26.54 -17.12
C SER A 291 -20.45 26.51 -18.01
N ILE A 292 -21.46 25.71 -17.66
CA ILE A 292 -22.75 25.68 -18.37
C ILE A 292 -23.47 27.04 -18.29
N VAL A 293 -23.52 27.66 -17.12
CA VAL A 293 -24.16 28.97 -16.94
C VAL A 293 -23.46 30.04 -17.77
N CYS A 294 -22.12 30.11 -17.75
CA CYS A 294 -21.36 31.04 -18.58
C CYS A 294 -21.55 30.79 -20.09
N LEU A 295 -21.58 29.53 -20.53
CA LEU A 295 -21.81 29.19 -21.94
C LEU A 295 -23.23 29.55 -22.40
N THR A 296 -24.27 29.29 -21.59
CA THR A 296 -25.65 29.65 -21.94
C THR A 296 -25.87 31.16 -21.97
N LEU A 297 -25.30 31.91 -21.02
CA LEU A 297 -25.33 33.37 -21.03
C LEU A 297 -24.60 33.96 -22.24
N SER A 298 -23.44 33.41 -22.61
CA SER A 298 -22.68 33.82 -23.81
C SER A 298 -23.48 33.56 -25.10
N ALA A 299 -24.12 32.39 -25.21
CA ALA A 299 -24.97 32.05 -26.34
C ALA A 299 -26.20 32.96 -26.46
N LEU A 300 -26.89 33.26 -25.35
CA LEU A 300 -28.01 34.19 -25.30
C LEU A 300 -27.59 35.61 -25.69
N LEU A 301 -26.47 36.11 -25.17
CA LEU A 301 -25.94 37.43 -25.52
C LEU A 301 -25.63 37.52 -27.02
N THR A 302 -25.01 36.47 -27.57
CA THR A 302 -24.70 36.37 -29.01
C THR A 302 -25.98 36.35 -29.85
N ALA A 303 -27.00 35.59 -29.44
CA ALA A 303 -28.29 35.54 -30.12
C ALA A 303 -29.00 36.90 -30.12
N LEU A 304 -28.97 37.65 -29.00
CA LEU A 304 -29.52 39.00 -28.89
C LEU A 304 -28.78 40.00 -29.80
N ILE A 305 -27.45 39.94 -29.85
CA ILE A 305 -26.62 40.77 -30.75
C ILE A 305 -26.98 40.47 -32.22
N VAL A 306 -27.05 39.20 -32.61
CA VAL A 306 -27.44 38.78 -33.97
C VAL A 306 -28.86 39.23 -34.30
N PHE A 307 -29.81 39.09 -33.38
CA PHE A 307 -31.19 39.56 -33.55
C PHE A 307 -31.23 41.08 -33.81
N HIS A 308 -30.53 41.89 -33.00
CA HIS A 308 -30.46 43.34 -33.20
C HIS A 308 -29.77 43.73 -34.53
N ILE A 309 -28.77 42.98 -34.98
CA ILE A 309 -28.15 43.19 -36.31
C ILE A 309 -29.16 42.89 -37.43
N ILE A 310 -29.97 41.83 -37.30
CA ILE A 310 -31.02 41.48 -38.26
C ILE A 310 -32.12 42.55 -38.28
N GLU A 311 -32.59 43.03 -37.13
CA GLU A 311 -33.58 44.11 -37.07
C GLU A 311 -33.05 45.42 -37.66
N ARG A 312 -31.81 45.82 -37.35
CA ARG A 312 -31.19 47.00 -37.97
C ARG A 312 -31.10 46.87 -39.49
N LYS A 313 -30.79 45.67 -40.02
CA LYS A 313 -30.83 45.42 -41.47
C LYS A 313 -32.24 45.52 -42.05
N LYS A 314 -33.27 44.97 -41.38
CA LYS A 314 -34.67 45.12 -41.80
C LYS A 314 -35.13 46.58 -41.82
N GLY A 315 -34.83 47.35 -40.78
CA GLY A 315 -35.17 48.78 -40.69
C GLY A 315 -34.48 49.64 -41.75
N SER A 316 -33.23 49.32 -42.10
CA SER A 316 -32.52 49.97 -43.21
C SER A 316 -33.14 49.64 -44.57
N PHE A 317 -33.59 48.40 -44.77
CA PHE A 317 -34.24 47.97 -46.01
C PHE A 317 -35.61 48.64 -46.21
N ALA A 318 -36.41 48.78 -45.13
CA ALA A 318 -37.68 49.48 -45.18
C ALA A 318 -37.53 50.95 -45.62
N LYS A 319 -36.54 51.68 -45.06
CA LYS A 319 -36.23 53.06 -45.48
C LYS A 319 -35.75 53.16 -46.93
N ALA A 320 -35.02 52.15 -47.44
CA ALA A 320 -34.61 52.14 -48.84
C ALA A 320 -35.79 51.96 -49.82
N VAL A 321 -36.80 51.17 -49.44
CA VAL A 321 -38.03 50.99 -50.23
C VAL A 321 -38.90 52.24 -50.23
N GLU A 322 -39.05 52.91 -49.08
CA GLU A 322 -39.87 54.13 -48.94
C GLU A 322 -39.34 55.31 -49.77
N ILE A 323 -38.02 55.44 -49.91
CA ILE A 323 -37.37 56.43 -50.79
C ILE A 323 -37.65 56.14 -52.27
N SER A 324 -37.83 54.88 -52.66
CA SER A 324 -38.09 54.49 -54.06
C SER A 324 -39.54 54.81 -54.50
N CYS A 325 -40.50 54.78 -53.59
CA CYS A 325 -41.92 54.99 -53.93
C CYS A 325 -42.34 56.47 -54.06
N ASN A 326 -41.63 57.40 -53.42
CA ASN A 326 -41.94 58.84 -53.48
C ASN A 326 -41.34 59.56 -54.71
N GLY A 327 -40.75 58.83 -55.67
CA GLY A 327 -40.04 59.40 -56.82
C GLY A 327 -40.85 59.60 -58.11
N VAL A 328 -42.10 59.13 -58.20
CA VAL A 328 -42.86 59.10 -59.46
C VAL A 328 -43.97 60.16 -59.49
N VAL A 329 -43.61 61.38 -59.87
CA VAL A 329 -44.57 62.42 -60.30
C VAL A 329 -44.79 62.29 -61.81
N PRO A 330 -46.01 62.01 -62.31
CA PRO A 330 -46.27 61.95 -63.74
C PRO A 330 -46.24 63.37 -64.34
N LYS A 331 -45.32 63.60 -65.29
CA LYS A 331 -45.36 64.82 -66.12
C LYS A 331 -46.57 64.77 -67.04
N HIS A 332 -47.52 65.69 -66.85
CA HIS A 332 -48.58 65.93 -67.83
C HIS A 332 -47.97 66.36 -69.17
N VAL A 333 -48.29 65.60 -70.23
CA VAL A 333 -48.12 66.02 -71.61
C VAL A 333 -49.39 66.78 -72.00
N ASN A 334 -49.25 68.04 -72.40
CA ASN A 334 -50.33 68.77 -73.08
C ASN A 334 -49.89 69.07 -74.52
N HIS A 335 -50.71 68.60 -75.46
CA HIS A 335 -50.72 69.07 -76.84
C HIS A 335 -51.51 70.37 -76.92
N LEU A 336 -50.93 71.42 -77.54
CA LEU A 336 -51.47 72.23 -78.65
C LEU A 336 -50.63 73.51 -78.82
#